data_AF-A0AB36RKU8-F1
#
_entry.id   AF-A0AB36RKU8-F1
#
_cell.length_a   1.000
_cell.length_b   1.000
_cell.length_c   1.000
_cell.angle_alpha   90.00
_cell.angle_beta   90.00
_cell.angle_gamma   90.00
#
_symmetry.space_group_name_H-M   'P 1'
#
loop_
_entity.id
_entity.type
_entity.pdbx_description
1 polymer ?
#
loop_
_entity_poly.entity_id
_entity_poly.type
_entity_poly.pdbx_seq_one_letter_code
_entity_poly.pdbx_strand_id
1 'polypeptide(L)'
;MIASYVANFSTANLVSILYVIGIVAEAMTAAVAAGRMRMDLFGVITLGALTALGGGTVRDVLLGTYPLTWVEQPLYLVTVIVAAAVTVRVSWLLVRLRRSFLVADAIGLAAFAVLGIQTAVENGHGFIIACVAAVTTGVSGGVLRDVLSDRVPLVFHKEMYASAAVIGVVVWWVLSWLGIHEWAVILVTLVAVLGVRLFSLKRGWSLPVYEYDEEAAAAYDPRYALTAFMYQRARHIPGARTAYRGLKKMKLPPRSERKRADGERS
;
A
#
# COMPACT_ATOMS: atom_id res chain seq x y z
N MET A 1 13.13 37.14 11.54
CA MET A 1 12.06 36.98 10.52
C MET A 1 11.86 35.50 10.15
N ILE A 2 12.88 34.76 9.70
CA ILE A 2 12.78 33.30 9.50
C ILE A 2 12.69 32.55 10.83
N ALA A 3 13.56 32.87 11.80
CA ALA A 3 13.52 32.26 13.13
C ALA A 3 12.19 32.47 13.88
N SER A 4 11.54 33.62 13.68
CA SER A 4 10.22 33.93 14.23
C SER A 4 9.06 33.25 13.49
N TYR A 5 9.24 32.91 12.22
CA TYR A 5 8.28 32.09 11.45
C TYR A 5 8.40 30.61 11.84
N VAL A 6 9.63 30.13 12.02
CA VAL A 6 9.94 28.78 12.53
C VAL A 6 9.47 28.62 13.98
N ALA A 7 9.58 29.67 14.82
CA ALA A 7 9.07 29.66 16.19
C ALA A 7 7.53 29.64 16.29
N ASN A 8 6.81 30.11 15.26
CA ASN A 8 5.34 30.06 15.18
C ASN A 8 4.82 28.85 14.39
N PHE A 9 5.72 27.99 13.87
CA PHE A 9 5.34 26.78 13.17
C PHE A 9 5.01 25.68 14.18
N SER A 10 3.77 25.67 14.64
CA SER A 10 3.27 24.64 15.55
C SER A 10 3.20 23.28 14.83
N THR A 11 3.65 22.23 15.50
CA THR A 11 3.52 20.84 15.04
C THR A 11 2.07 20.50 14.71
N ALA A 12 1.12 21.00 15.51
CA ALA A 12 -0.31 20.83 15.26
C ALA A 12 -0.76 21.39 13.90
N ASN A 13 -0.27 22.58 13.51
CA ASN A 13 -0.62 23.17 12.22
C ASN A 13 -0.05 22.36 11.05
N LEU A 14 1.18 21.86 11.20
CA LEU A 14 1.80 21.00 10.19
C LEU A 14 1.00 19.70 10.00
N VAL A 15 0.59 19.07 11.10
CA VAL A 15 -0.24 17.85 11.09
C VAL A 15 -1.55 18.08 10.39
N SER A 16 -2.27 19.16 10.71
CA SER A 16 -3.53 19.50 10.03
C SER A 16 -3.34 19.74 8.54
N ILE A 17 -2.27 20.45 8.14
CA ILE A 17 -1.95 20.68 6.72
C ILE A 17 -1.67 19.36 6.01
N LEU A 18 -0.86 18.48 6.61
CA LEU A 18 -0.56 17.16 6.05
C LEU A 18 -1.82 16.29 5.94
N TYR A 19 -2.69 16.36 6.94
CA TYR A 19 -3.98 15.65 6.93
C TYR A 19 -4.82 16.12 5.74
N VAL A 20 -4.99 17.43 5.55
CA VAL A 20 -5.73 18.01 4.41
C VAL A 20 -5.11 17.59 3.07
N ILE A 21 -3.79 17.67 2.93
CA ILE A 21 -3.09 17.24 1.71
C ILE A 21 -3.36 15.75 1.44
N GLY A 22 -3.25 14.90 2.47
CA GLY A 22 -3.47 13.47 2.37
C GLY A 22 -4.88 13.13 1.92
N ILE A 23 -5.90 13.67 2.60
CA ILE A 23 -7.31 13.39 2.27
C ILE A 23 -7.68 13.90 0.88
N VAL A 24 -7.13 15.04 0.44
CA VAL A 24 -7.37 15.58 -0.90
C VAL A 24 -6.72 14.68 -1.96
N ALA A 25 -5.45 14.29 -1.76
CA ALA A 25 -4.74 13.44 -2.70
C ALA A 25 -5.43 12.07 -2.86
N GLU A 26 -5.84 11.45 -1.75
CA GLU A 26 -6.58 10.19 -1.77
C GLU A 26 -7.97 10.34 -2.40
N ALA A 27 -8.72 11.39 -2.07
CA ALA A 27 -10.02 11.66 -2.67
C ALA A 27 -9.92 11.83 -4.20
N MET A 28 -8.86 12.50 -4.68
CA MET A 28 -8.59 12.63 -6.11
C MET A 28 -8.30 11.28 -6.77
N THR A 29 -7.49 10.43 -6.14
CA THR A 29 -7.17 9.11 -6.69
C THR A 29 -8.42 8.22 -6.74
N ALA A 30 -9.24 8.23 -5.68
CA ALA A 30 -10.49 7.50 -5.60
C ALA A 30 -11.50 7.98 -6.64
N ALA A 31 -11.66 9.29 -6.84
CA ALA A 31 -12.58 9.82 -7.84
C ALA A 31 -12.19 9.42 -9.27
N VAL A 32 -10.89 9.37 -9.58
CA VAL A 32 -10.41 8.85 -10.88
C VAL A 32 -10.68 7.35 -11.01
N ALA A 33 -10.53 6.57 -9.93
CA ALA A 33 -10.86 5.14 -9.94
C ALA A 33 -12.36 4.90 -10.15
N ALA A 34 -13.22 5.61 -9.42
CA ALA A 34 -14.68 5.58 -9.56
C ALA A 34 -15.14 5.96 -10.98
N GLY A 35 -14.52 6.97 -11.60
CA GLY A 35 -14.81 7.36 -12.98
C GLY A 35 -14.53 6.26 -13.99
N ARG A 36 -13.51 5.42 -13.78
CA ARG A 36 -13.22 4.26 -14.64
C ARG A 36 -14.25 3.15 -14.52
N MET A 37 -14.93 3.07 -13.37
CA MET A 37 -16.02 2.13 -13.13
C MET A 37 -17.39 2.67 -13.52
N ARG A 38 -17.47 3.92 -14.02
CA ARG A 38 -18.74 4.59 -14.35
C ARG A 38 -19.71 4.67 -13.16
N MET A 39 -19.18 4.90 -11.96
CA MET A 39 -19.98 5.18 -10.77
C MET A 39 -20.73 6.51 -10.91
N ASP A 40 -21.87 6.62 -10.24
CA ASP A 40 -22.59 7.88 -10.08
C ASP A 40 -21.89 8.81 -9.07
N LEU A 41 -22.37 10.04 -8.90
CA LEU A 41 -21.75 11.03 -8.02
C LEU A 41 -21.72 10.54 -6.56
N PHE A 42 -22.76 9.84 -6.12
CA PHE A 42 -22.82 9.26 -4.79
C PHE A 42 -21.72 8.20 -4.60
N GLY A 43 -21.55 7.29 -5.57
CA GLY A 43 -20.47 6.31 -5.56
C GLY A 43 -19.09 6.94 -5.55
N VAL A 44 -18.87 8.01 -6.33
CA VAL A 44 -17.61 8.77 -6.33
C VAL A 44 -17.30 9.37 -4.97
N ILE A 45 -18.27 10.05 -4.35
CA ILE A 45 -18.10 10.68 -3.03
C ILE A 45 -17.85 9.60 -1.97
N THR A 46 -18.60 8.51 -2.01
CA THR A 46 -18.49 7.41 -1.05
C THR A 46 -17.12 6.74 -1.14
N LEU A 47 -16.66 6.40 -2.36
CA LEU A 47 -15.33 5.83 -2.57
C LEU A 47 -14.24 6.82 -2.14
N GLY A 48 -14.41 8.12 -2.42
CA GLY A 48 -13.53 9.18 -1.96
C GLY A 48 -13.41 9.24 -0.44
N ALA A 49 -14.53 9.25 0.27
CA ALA A 49 -14.58 9.25 1.73
C ALA A 49 -13.93 8.00 2.33
N LEU A 50 -14.24 6.81 1.81
CA LEU A 50 -13.66 5.56 2.28
C LEU A 50 -12.15 5.51 2.05
N THR A 51 -11.66 6.01 0.92
CA THR A 51 -10.23 6.02 0.61
C THR A 51 -9.49 7.04 1.48
N ALA A 52 -10.00 8.28 1.54
CA ALA A 52 -9.32 9.38 2.21
C ALA A 52 -9.37 9.28 3.74
N LEU A 53 -10.49 8.83 4.31
CA LEU A 53 -10.71 8.79 5.76
C LEU A 53 -10.56 7.37 6.33
N GLY A 54 -10.67 6.33 5.50
CA GLY A 54 -10.64 4.94 5.95
C GLY A 54 -9.29 4.53 6.53
N GLY A 55 -8.18 5.04 5.99
CA GLY A 55 -6.85 4.77 6.54
C GLY A 55 -6.70 5.20 8.00
N GLY A 56 -6.98 6.48 8.27
CA GLY A 56 -6.99 7.03 9.63
C GLY A 56 -8.02 6.35 10.53
N THR A 57 -9.21 6.05 10.00
CA THR A 57 -10.27 5.36 10.76
C THR A 57 -9.82 3.95 11.19
N VAL A 58 -9.23 3.16 10.29
CA VAL A 58 -8.71 1.83 10.62
C VAL A 58 -7.61 1.93 11.68
N ARG A 59 -6.68 2.89 11.55
CA ARG A 59 -5.65 3.14 12.57
C ARG A 59 -6.28 3.48 13.92
N ASP A 60 -7.16 4.45 13.96
CA ASP A 60 -7.75 4.99 15.19
C ASP A 60 -8.54 3.91 15.93
N VAL A 61 -9.33 3.10 15.21
CA VAL A 61 -10.03 1.95 15.79
C VAL A 61 -9.05 0.91 16.35
N LEU A 62 -7.98 0.59 15.63
CA LEU A 62 -6.97 -0.39 16.07
C LEU A 62 -6.19 0.07 17.30
N LEU A 63 -5.91 1.37 17.41
CA LEU A 63 -5.19 1.96 18.54
C LEU A 63 -6.13 2.41 19.68
N GLY A 64 -7.44 2.27 19.52
CA GLY A 64 -8.43 2.74 20.50
C GLY A 64 -8.46 4.27 20.65
N THR A 65 -8.08 5.01 19.62
CA THR A 65 -8.07 6.48 19.59
C THR A 65 -9.45 6.98 19.17
N TYR A 66 -10.18 7.59 20.11
CA TYR A 66 -11.49 8.18 19.86
C TYR A 66 -11.59 9.58 20.49
N PRO A 67 -12.39 10.50 19.91
CA PRO A 67 -13.18 10.36 18.69
C PRO A 67 -12.31 10.25 17.41
N LEU A 68 -12.88 9.73 16.32
CA LEU A 68 -12.20 9.69 15.03
C LEU A 68 -11.95 11.12 14.54
N THR A 69 -10.79 11.38 13.91
CA THR A 69 -10.38 12.75 13.51
C THR A 69 -11.45 13.49 12.68
N TRP A 70 -12.09 12.80 11.74
CA TRP A 70 -13.12 13.40 10.86
C TRP A 70 -14.50 13.50 11.52
N VAL A 71 -14.75 12.75 12.60
CA VAL A 71 -15.96 12.86 13.43
C VAL A 71 -15.84 14.07 14.35
N GLU A 72 -14.65 14.26 14.93
CA GLU A 72 -14.34 15.44 15.73
C GLU A 72 -14.35 16.73 14.88
N GLN A 73 -13.83 16.65 13.65
CA GLN A 73 -13.76 17.78 12.72
C GLN A 73 -14.46 17.45 11.38
N PRO A 74 -15.79 17.61 11.30
CA PRO A 74 -16.59 17.27 10.11
C PRO A 74 -16.17 18.03 8.83
N LEU A 75 -15.44 19.15 8.96
CA LEU A 75 -14.90 19.90 7.83
C LEU A 75 -13.94 19.06 6.97
N TYR A 76 -13.30 18.03 7.52
CA TYR A 76 -12.50 17.11 6.72
C TYR A 76 -13.34 16.29 5.75
N LEU A 77 -14.53 15.85 6.18
CA LEU A 77 -15.47 15.15 5.29
C LEU A 77 -15.95 16.08 4.16
N VAL A 78 -16.28 17.33 4.49
CA VAL A 78 -16.64 18.35 3.48
C VAL A 78 -15.50 18.56 2.48
N THR A 79 -14.25 18.62 2.96
CA THR A 79 -13.06 18.74 2.12
C THR A 79 -12.94 17.58 1.14
N VAL A 80 -13.17 16.34 1.59
CA VAL A 80 -13.17 15.15 0.72
C VAL A 80 -14.28 15.24 -0.34
N ILE A 81 -15.50 15.62 0.05
CA ILE A 81 -16.63 15.76 -0.88
C ILE A 81 -16.30 16.78 -1.97
N VAL A 82 -15.78 17.95 -1.59
CA VAL A 82 -15.38 19.01 -2.54
C VAL A 82 -14.25 18.53 -3.44
N ALA A 83 -13.21 17.90 -2.88
CA ALA A 83 -12.09 17.37 -3.65
C ALA A 83 -12.55 16.33 -4.68
N ALA A 84 -13.42 15.39 -4.29
CA ALA A 84 -13.98 14.39 -5.18
C ALA A 84 -14.82 15.03 -6.30
N ALA A 85 -15.71 15.97 -5.97
CA ALA A 85 -16.56 16.66 -6.94
C ALA A 85 -15.75 17.48 -7.95
N VAL A 86 -14.74 18.22 -7.48
CA VAL A 86 -13.80 18.96 -8.34
C VAL A 86 -13.05 18.00 -9.26
N THR A 87 -12.60 16.86 -8.72
CA THR A 87 -11.89 15.84 -9.50
C THR A 87 -12.74 15.28 -10.63
N VAL A 88 -14.03 15.03 -10.40
CA VAL A 88 -14.96 14.58 -11.46
C VAL A 88 -15.02 15.62 -12.59
N ARG A 89 -15.08 16.91 -12.26
CA ARG A 89 -15.14 18.00 -13.23
C ARG A 89 -13.87 18.08 -14.11
N VAL A 90 -12.72 17.81 -13.50
CA VAL A 90 -11.39 17.91 -14.14
C VAL A 90 -10.89 16.53 -14.62
N SER A 91 -11.71 15.48 -14.48
CA SER A 91 -11.31 14.09 -14.74
C SER A 91 -10.80 13.86 -16.17
N TRP A 92 -11.33 14.60 -17.16
CA TRP A 92 -10.87 14.55 -18.55
C TRP A 92 -9.37 14.88 -18.72
N LEU A 93 -8.80 15.71 -17.86
CA LEU A 93 -7.37 16.04 -17.82
C LEU A 93 -6.55 14.94 -17.11
N LEU A 94 -7.13 14.32 -16.08
CA LEU A 94 -6.47 13.34 -15.22
C LEU A 94 -6.40 11.94 -15.83
N VAL A 95 -7.40 11.55 -16.63
CA VAL A 95 -7.47 10.23 -17.29
C VAL A 95 -6.26 9.99 -18.20
N ARG A 96 -5.68 11.05 -18.78
CA ARG A 96 -4.51 10.95 -19.67
C ARG A 96 -3.19 10.77 -18.91
N LEU A 97 -3.16 10.98 -17.59
CA LEU A 97 -1.93 11.04 -16.79
C LEU A 97 -1.90 9.94 -15.71
N ARG A 98 -1.67 8.68 -16.13
CA ARG A 98 -1.40 7.56 -15.21
C ARG A 98 -0.30 7.90 -14.19
N ARG A 99 0.69 8.72 -14.57
CA ARG A 99 1.75 9.19 -13.67
C ARG A 99 1.24 10.12 -12.57
N SER A 100 0.32 11.04 -12.88
CA SER A 100 -0.22 11.98 -11.88
C SER A 100 -1.02 11.26 -10.79
N PHE A 101 -1.75 10.21 -11.16
CA PHE A 101 -2.43 9.33 -10.20
C PHE A 101 -1.44 8.68 -9.22
N LEU A 102 -0.35 8.09 -9.71
CA LEU A 102 0.64 7.42 -8.85
C LEU A 102 1.41 8.40 -7.96
N VAL A 103 1.62 9.63 -8.44
CA VAL A 103 2.27 10.69 -7.64
C VAL A 103 1.32 11.19 -6.56
N ALA A 104 0.04 11.42 -6.86
CA ALA A 104 -0.96 11.81 -5.87
C ALA A 104 -1.09 10.75 -4.78
N ASP A 105 -1.18 9.48 -5.16
CA ASP A 105 -1.20 8.36 -4.22
C ASP A 105 0.08 8.31 -3.36
N ALA A 106 1.27 8.49 -3.96
CA ALA A 106 2.51 8.55 -3.20
C ALA A 106 2.56 9.71 -2.18
N ILE A 107 1.95 10.85 -2.50
CA ILE A 107 1.80 11.99 -1.57
C ILE A 107 0.85 11.63 -0.43
N GLY A 108 -0.31 11.06 -0.75
CA GLY A 108 -1.29 10.59 0.25
C GLY A 108 -0.68 9.57 1.21
N LEU A 109 -0.04 8.54 0.66
CA LEU A 109 0.68 7.51 1.42
C LEU A 109 1.76 8.12 2.33
N ALA A 110 2.57 9.05 1.83
CA ALA A 110 3.64 9.67 2.62
C ALA A 110 3.07 10.49 3.79
N ALA A 111 2.04 11.29 3.54
CA ALA A 111 1.37 12.05 4.58
C ALA A 111 0.75 11.13 5.63
N PHE A 112 0.02 10.09 5.21
CA PHE A 112 -0.64 9.17 6.13
C PHE A 112 0.32 8.24 6.88
N ALA A 113 1.44 7.86 6.28
CA ALA A 113 2.48 7.13 7.00
C ALA A 113 3.02 7.97 8.16
N VAL A 114 3.35 9.24 7.90
CA VAL A 114 3.84 10.19 8.92
C VAL A 114 2.81 10.43 10.02
N LEU A 115 1.54 10.66 9.64
CA LEU A 115 0.44 10.82 10.61
C LEU A 115 0.21 9.54 11.43
N GLY A 116 0.39 8.36 10.83
CA GLY A 116 0.31 7.08 11.53
C GLY A 116 1.43 6.92 12.56
N ILE A 117 2.66 7.28 12.21
CA ILE A 117 3.81 7.28 13.15
C ILE A 117 3.52 8.24 14.31
N GLN A 118 3.12 9.47 13.99
CA GLN A 118 2.86 10.49 14.99
C GLN A 118 1.80 10.05 16.00
N THR A 119 0.63 9.59 15.54
CA THR A 119 -0.43 9.13 16.45
C THR A 119 0.03 7.95 17.31
N ALA A 120 0.81 7.02 16.77
CA ALA A 120 1.33 5.92 17.56
C ALA A 120 2.31 6.39 18.65
N VAL A 121 3.19 7.35 18.33
CA VAL A 121 4.16 7.92 19.27
C VAL A 121 3.45 8.75 20.35
N GLU A 122 2.46 9.56 19.99
CA GLU A 122 1.66 10.37 20.91
C GLU A 122 0.86 9.49 21.89
N ASN A 123 0.38 8.34 21.43
CA ASN A 123 -0.26 7.32 22.28
C ASN A 123 0.74 6.51 23.13
N GLY A 124 2.03 6.86 23.12
CA GLY A 124 3.07 6.21 23.92
C GLY A 124 3.48 4.82 23.40
N HIS A 125 3.17 4.49 22.15
CA HIS A 125 3.55 3.20 21.58
C HIS A 125 4.99 3.18 21.06
N GLY A 126 5.61 1.99 21.13
CA GLY A 126 6.97 1.76 20.64
C GLY A 126 7.08 1.55 19.13
N PHE A 127 8.31 1.33 18.67
CA PHE A 127 8.70 1.23 17.26
C PHE A 127 7.84 0.25 16.43
N ILE A 128 7.54 -0.93 16.99
CA ILE A 128 6.79 -1.98 16.28
C ILE A 128 5.37 -1.52 15.97
N ILE A 129 4.68 -0.96 16.97
CA ILE A 129 3.31 -0.46 16.78
C ILE A 129 3.30 0.79 15.90
N ALA A 130 4.32 1.63 15.98
CA ALA A 130 4.47 2.74 15.04
C ALA A 130 4.64 2.27 13.59
N CYS A 131 5.36 1.17 13.34
CA CYS A 131 5.42 0.56 12.01
C CYS A 131 4.05 0.08 11.54
N VAL A 132 3.31 -0.62 12.41
CA VAL A 132 1.96 -1.09 12.10
C VAL A 132 1.06 0.11 11.79
N ALA A 133 1.03 1.13 12.65
CA ALA A 133 0.22 2.33 12.47
C ALA A 133 0.58 3.08 11.17
N ALA A 134 1.87 3.26 10.86
CA ALA A 134 2.31 3.90 9.63
C ALA A 134 1.81 3.16 8.38
N VAL A 135 1.98 1.83 8.37
CA VAL A 135 1.57 0.99 7.24
C VAL A 135 0.04 0.95 7.14
N THR A 136 -0.68 0.71 8.23
CA THR A 136 -2.15 0.61 8.20
C THR A 136 -2.77 1.93 7.77
N THR A 137 -2.30 3.06 8.28
CA THR A 137 -2.84 4.38 7.91
C THR A 137 -2.58 4.69 6.44
N GLY A 138 -1.34 4.47 5.99
CA GLY A 138 -0.95 4.78 4.62
C GLY A 138 -1.56 3.86 3.56
N VAL A 139 -1.75 2.58 3.87
CA VAL A 139 -2.15 1.57 2.88
C VAL A 139 -3.65 1.31 2.87
N SER A 140 -4.33 1.34 4.02
CA SER A 140 -5.72 0.87 4.12
C SER A 140 -6.68 1.66 3.23
N GLY A 141 -6.45 2.97 3.06
CA GLY A 141 -7.23 3.80 2.15
C GLY A 141 -7.16 3.30 0.70
N GLY A 142 -5.95 3.15 0.17
CA GLY A 142 -5.72 2.62 -1.17
C GLY A 142 -6.22 1.18 -1.35
N VAL A 143 -6.14 0.34 -0.31
CA VAL A 143 -6.72 -1.01 -0.33
C VAL A 143 -8.25 -0.95 -0.45
N LEU A 144 -8.92 -0.13 0.36
CA LEU A 144 -10.37 0.05 0.27
C LEU A 144 -10.77 0.54 -1.12
N ARG A 145 -10.05 1.54 -1.67
CA ARG A 145 -10.25 2.04 -3.04
C ARG A 145 -10.17 0.92 -4.07
N ASP A 146 -9.09 0.15 -4.04
CA ASP A 146 -8.78 -0.81 -5.08
C ASP A 146 -9.71 -2.03 -5.01
N VAL A 147 -10.01 -2.54 -3.80
CA VAL A 147 -10.95 -3.65 -3.58
C VAL A 147 -12.36 -3.27 -4.03
N LEU A 148 -12.85 -2.09 -3.62
CA LEU A 148 -14.16 -1.59 -4.07
C LEU A 148 -14.17 -1.25 -5.55
N SER A 149 -12.99 -1.11 -6.17
CA SER A 149 -12.83 -0.87 -7.60
C SER A 149 -12.60 -2.14 -8.44
N ASP A 150 -12.77 -3.33 -7.85
CA ASP A 150 -12.50 -4.64 -8.47
C ASP A 150 -11.07 -4.75 -9.05
N ARG A 151 -10.09 -4.24 -8.30
CA ARG A 151 -8.67 -4.28 -8.65
C ARG A 151 -7.86 -4.87 -7.52
N VAL A 152 -6.80 -5.59 -7.88
CA VAL A 152 -5.79 -6.01 -6.90
C VAL A 152 -5.12 -4.74 -6.34
N PRO A 153 -5.11 -4.54 -5.01
CA PRO A 153 -4.53 -3.35 -4.39
C PRO A 153 -3.06 -3.11 -4.77
N LEU A 154 -2.72 -1.84 -5.00
CA LEU A 154 -1.35 -1.45 -5.39
C LEU A 154 -0.30 -1.88 -4.38
N VAL A 155 -0.65 -1.93 -3.08
CA VAL A 155 0.27 -2.41 -2.04
C VAL A 155 0.70 -3.87 -2.25
N PHE A 156 -0.17 -4.71 -2.81
CA PHE A 156 0.10 -6.12 -3.09
C PHE A 156 0.75 -6.33 -4.46
N HIS A 157 0.96 -5.26 -5.22
CA HIS A 157 1.45 -5.34 -6.59
C HIS A 157 2.72 -4.51 -6.80
N LYS A 158 3.86 -5.20 -6.95
CA LYS A 158 5.10 -4.72 -7.60
C LYS A 158 5.72 -3.39 -7.12
N GLU A 159 5.34 -2.83 -5.97
CA GLU A 159 5.88 -1.54 -5.53
C GLU A 159 6.21 -1.49 -4.03
N MET A 160 7.21 -0.67 -3.66
CA MET A 160 7.61 -0.42 -2.27
C MET A 160 6.59 0.48 -1.54
N TYR A 161 5.39 -0.02 -1.24
CA TYR A 161 4.38 0.71 -0.45
C TYR A 161 4.66 0.59 1.05
N ALA A 162 4.43 -0.61 1.60
CA ALA A 162 4.58 -0.85 3.03
C ALA A 162 6.02 -0.64 3.50
N SER A 163 7.00 -1.04 2.68
CA SER A 163 8.41 -0.85 2.99
C SER A 163 8.82 0.63 3.07
N ALA A 164 8.23 1.52 2.25
CA ALA A 164 8.49 2.95 2.35
C ALA A 164 7.99 3.54 3.68
N ALA A 165 6.81 3.12 4.14
CA ALA A 165 6.30 3.53 5.45
C ALA A 165 7.19 3.06 6.61
N VAL A 166 7.68 1.80 6.55
CA VAL A 166 8.63 1.27 7.55
C VAL A 166 9.95 2.05 7.55
N ILE A 167 10.49 2.40 6.37
CA ILE A 167 11.67 3.27 6.27
C ILE A 167 11.40 4.63 6.93
N GLY A 168 10.19 5.18 6.74
CA GLY A 168 9.75 6.39 7.45
C GLY A 168 9.84 6.26 8.97
N VAL A 169 9.40 5.14 9.54
CA VAL A 169 9.46 4.90 10.99
C VAL A 169 10.91 4.86 11.48
N VAL A 170 11.81 4.23 10.72
CA VAL A 170 13.25 4.21 11.04
C VAL A 170 13.82 5.62 11.03
N VAL A 171 13.52 6.41 9.99
CA VAL A 171 13.96 7.81 9.90
C VAL A 171 13.44 8.63 11.08
N TRP A 172 12.15 8.51 11.39
CA TRP A 172 11.55 9.18 12.54
C TRP A 172 12.30 8.85 13.83
N TRP A 173 12.51 7.57 14.14
CA TRP A 173 13.18 7.14 15.37
C TRP A 173 14.62 7.62 15.47
N VAL A 174 15.38 7.57 14.37
CA VAL A 174 16.77 8.06 14.36
C VAL A 174 16.81 9.56 14.63
N LEU A 175 15.95 10.35 13.99
CA LEU A 175 15.92 11.80 14.19
C LEU A 175 15.43 12.18 15.59
N SER A 176 14.43 11.46 16.12
CA SER A 176 13.97 11.64 17.50
C SER A 176 15.08 11.30 18.51
N TRP A 177 15.86 10.24 18.26
CA TRP A 177 16.98 9.87 19.13
C TRP A 177 18.11 10.90 19.12
N LEU A 178 18.31 11.59 17.99
CA LEU A 178 19.24 12.71 17.87
C LEU A 178 18.74 14.01 18.53
N GLY A 179 17.55 14.02 19.13
CA GLY A 179 16.97 15.18 19.81
C GLY A 179 16.53 16.29 18.84
N ILE A 180 16.26 15.95 17.58
CA ILE A 180 15.77 16.92 16.58
C ILE A 180 14.34 17.33 16.93
N HIS A 181 14.02 18.61 16.71
CA HIS A 181 12.69 19.14 16.96
C HIS A 181 11.62 18.43 16.12
N GLU A 182 10.47 18.14 16.74
CA GLU A 182 9.38 17.34 16.16
C GLU A 182 8.91 17.80 14.77
N TRP A 183 8.66 19.09 14.53
CA TRP A 183 8.25 19.59 13.20
C TRP A 183 9.28 19.24 12.11
N ALA A 184 10.58 19.24 12.44
CA ALA A 184 11.63 18.87 11.51
C ALA A 184 11.68 17.36 11.29
N VAL A 185 11.45 16.56 12.35
CA VAL A 185 11.30 15.09 12.22
C VAL A 185 10.16 14.75 11.27
N ILE A 186 9.00 15.39 11.41
CA ILE A 186 7.83 15.19 10.54
C ILE A 186 8.20 15.50 9.08
N LEU A 187 8.79 16.66 8.81
CA LEU A 187 9.14 17.07 7.44
C LEU A 187 10.19 16.16 6.79
N VAL A 188 11.26 15.82 7.51
CA VAL A 188 12.31 14.95 6.97
C VAL A 188 11.77 13.54 6.73
N THR A 189 10.92 13.03 7.63
CA THR A 189 10.28 11.73 7.47
C THR A 189 9.34 11.72 6.25
N LEU A 190 8.54 12.77 6.07
CA LEU A 190 7.66 12.93 4.90
C LEU A 190 8.45 12.90 3.60
N VAL A 191 9.53 13.69 3.52
CA VAL A 191 10.40 13.76 2.34
C VAL A 191 11.08 12.42 2.09
N ALA A 192 11.51 11.71 3.14
CA ALA A 192 12.11 10.39 3.00
C ALA A 192 11.12 9.37 2.43
N VAL A 193 9.92 9.26 2.99
CA VAL A 193 8.88 8.33 2.51
C VAL A 193 8.48 8.66 1.07
N LEU A 194 8.19 9.93 0.78
CA LEU A 194 7.83 10.37 -0.56
C LEU A 194 8.97 10.14 -1.56
N GLY A 195 10.21 10.44 -1.16
CA GLY A 195 11.40 10.22 -1.99
C GLY A 195 11.59 8.75 -2.37
N VAL A 196 11.47 7.85 -1.39
CA VAL A 196 11.53 6.40 -1.63
C VAL A 196 10.42 5.97 -2.59
N ARG A 197 9.19 6.45 -2.41
CA ARG A 197 8.06 6.11 -3.29
C ARG A 197 8.25 6.60 -4.71
N LEU A 198 8.62 7.87 -4.90
CA LEU A 198 8.85 8.45 -6.23
C LEU A 198 10.03 7.77 -6.94
N PHE A 199 11.07 7.39 -6.19
CA PHE A 199 12.21 6.67 -6.74
C PHE A 199 11.85 5.23 -7.15
N SER A 200 11.07 4.53 -6.32
CA SER A 200 10.52 3.21 -6.62
C SER A 200 9.68 3.24 -7.89
N LEU A 201 8.82 4.26 -8.04
CA LEU A 201 7.99 4.48 -9.23
C LEU A 201 8.83 4.75 -10.48
N LYS A 202 9.91 5.54 -10.36
CA LYS A 202 10.80 5.87 -11.49
C LYS A 202 11.64 4.68 -11.94
N ARG A 203 12.13 3.87 -11.01
CA ARG A 203 13.02 2.73 -11.29
C ARG A 203 12.29 1.39 -11.46
N GLY A 204 10.98 1.35 -11.22
CA GLY A 204 10.19 0.11 -11.28
C GLY A 204 10.62 -0.91 -10.23
N TRP A 205 11.06 -0.45 -9.05
CA TRP A 205 11.47 -1.34 -7.97
C TRP A 205 10.26 -2.10 -7.42
N SER A 206 10.37 -3.42 -7.42
CA SER A 206 9.35 -4.35 -6.94
C SER A 206 9.94 -5.32 -5.93
N LEU A 207 9.12 -5.73 -4.97
CA LEU A 207 9.45 -6.87 -4.11
C LEU A 207 9.31 -8.18 -4.91
N PRO A 208 10.04 -9.25 -4.53
CA PRO A 208 9.94 -10.55 -5.19
C PRO A 208 8.50 -11.04 -5.14
N VAL A 209 7.94 -11.35 -6.32
CA VAL A 209 6.58 -11.86 -6.45
C VAL A 209 6.62 -13.36 -6.18
N TYR A 210 5.75 -13.82 -5.28
CA TYR A 210 5.53 -15.26 -5.10
C TYR A 210 4.65 -15.77 -6.24
N GLU A 211 5.26 -16.46 -7.20
CA GLU A 211 4.55 -17.10 -8.31
C GLU A 211 4.39 -18.59 -7.98
N TYR A 212 3.14 -19.00 -7.75
CA TYR A 212 2.83 -20.40 -7.53
C TYR A 212 2.66 -21.08 -8.90
N ASP A 213 3.69 -21.83 -9.31
CA ASP A 213 3.65 -22.61 -10.55
C ASP A 213 2.80 -23.88 -10.33
N GLU A 214 1.49 -23.74 -10.55
CA GLU A 214 0.53 -24.84 -10.51
C GLU A 214 0.92 -25.97 -11.46
N GLU A 215 1.51 -25.66 -12.61
CA GLU A 215 1.90 -26.66 -13.60
C GLU A 215 3.10 -27.47 -13.11
N ALA A 216 4.11 -26.83 -12.52
CA ALA A 216 5.22 -27.53 -11.88
C ALA A 216 4.78 -28.34 -10.66
N ALA A 217 3.84 -27.83 -9.86
CA ALA A 217 3.28 -28.53 -8.71
C ALA A 217 2.44 -29.75 -9.13
N ALA A 218 1.64 -29.63 -10.20
CA ALA A 218 0.80 -30.70 -10.74
C ALA A 218 1.55 -31.65 -11.70
N ALA A 219 2.80 -31.33 -12.05
CA ALA A 219 3.64 -32.15 -12.93
C ALA A 219 4.07 -33.47 -12.27
N TYR A 220 4.00 -33.60 -10.94
CA TYR A 220 4.43 -34.79 -10.21
C TYR A 220 3.30 -35.36 -9.35
N ASP A 221 3.35 -36.67 -9.13
CA ASP A 221 2.45 -37.33 -8.17
C ASP A 221 2.65 -36.75 -6.76
N PRO A 222 1.56 -36.36 -6.05
CA PRO A 222 1.60 -35.78 -4.70
C PRO A 222 2.46 -36.57 -3.71
N ARG A 223 2.50 -37.91 -3.84
CA ARG A 223 3.29 -38.79 -2.98
C ARG A 223 4.80 -38.54 -3.08
N TYR A 224 5.25 -37.94 -4.18
CA TYR A 224 6.66 -37.66 -4.46
C TYR A 224 6.96 -36.16 -4.59
N ALA A 225 6.04 -35.29 -4.13
CA ALA A 225 6.18 -33.84 -4.22
C ALA A 225 7.46 -33.32 -3.54
N LEU A 226 7.80 -33.87 -2.37
CA LEU A 226 9.03 -33.50 -1.65
C LEU A 226 10.29 -33.85 -2.46
N THR A 227 10.31 -35.01 -3.11
CA THR A 227 11.43 -35.47 -3.95
C THR A 227 11.61 -34.57 -5.18
N ALA A 228 10.49 -34.16 -5.80
CA ALA A 228 10.50 -33.24 -6.93
C ALA A 228 10.97 -31.83 -6.53
N PHE A 229 10.51 -31.34 -5.37
CA PHE A 229 10.95 -30.07 -4.78
C PHE A 229 12.46 -30.08 -4.48
N MET A 230 12.96 -31.13 -3.83
CA MET A 230 14.39 -31.28 -3.54
C MET A 230 15.23 -31.34 -4.82
N TYR A 231 14.77 -32.07 -5.85
CA TYR A 231 15.44 -32.08 -7.15
C TYR A 231 15.47 -30.70 -7.80
N GLN A 232 14.36 -29.96 -7.81
CA GLN A 232 14.32 -28.60 -8.40
C GLN A 232 15.33 -27.66 -7.74
N ARG A 233 15.49 -27.76 -6.42
CA ARG A 233 16.47 -26.96 -5.65
C ARG A 233 17.91 -27.43 -5.85
N ALA A 234 18.11 -28.74 -6.04
CA ALA A 234 19.42 -29.36 -6.24
C ALA A 234 19.87 -29.42 -7.71
N ARG A 235 19.02 -29.10 -8.70
CA ARG A 235 19.31 -29.30 -10.15
C ARG A 235 20.58 -28.59 -10.65
N HIS A 236 21.02 -27.56 -9.93
CA HIS A 236 22.22 -26.78 -10.24
C HIS A 236 23.51 -27.43 -9.68
N ILE A 237 23.39 -28.42 -8.79
CA ILE A 237 24.51 -29.13 -8.16
C ILE A 237 24.97 -30.28 -9.09
N PRO A 238 26.29 -30.43 -9.32
CA PRO A 238 26.83 -31.57 -10.07
C PRO A 238 26.37 -32.91 -9.45
N GLY A 239 25.86 -33.83 -10.27
CA GLY A 239 25.40 -35.15 -9.82
C GLY A 239 23.93 -35.24 -9.40
N ALA A 240 23.21 -34.12 -9.26
CA ALA A 240 21.78 -34.14 -8.91
C ALA A 240 20.92 -34.90 -9.94
N ARG A 241 21.24 -34.83 -11.23
CA ARG A 241 20.54 -35.62 -12.27
C ARG A 241 20.68 -37.13 -12.05
N THR A 242 21.79 -37.58 -11.47
CA THR A 242 22.06 -38.98 -11.20
C THR A 242 21.30 -39.43 -9.95
N ALA A 243 21.34 -38.62 -8.88
CA ALA A 243 20.62 -38.89 -7.62
C ALA A 243 19.10 -38.97 -7.80
N TYR A 244 18.53 -38.13 -8.68
CA TYR A 244 17.09 -38.05 -8.92
C TYR A 244 16.66 -38.67 -10.26
N ARG A 245 17.42 -39.63 -10.80
CA ARG A 245 17.16 -40.23 -12.12
C ARG A 245 15.77 -40.85 -12.27
N GLY A 246 15.18 -41.33 -11.17
CA GLY A 246 13.82 -41.90 -11.12
C GLY A 246 12.69 -40.88 -11.25
N LEU A 247 12.95 -39.59 -11.01
CA LEU A 247 11.93 -38.55 -10.95
C LEU A 247 11.19 -38.36 -12.29
N LYS A 248 11.86 -38.58 -13.43
CA LYS A 248 11.24 -38.50 -14.75
C LYS A 248 10.07 -39.48 -14.93
N LYS A 249 10.11 -40.64 -14.24
CA LYS A 249 9.05 -41.65 -14.30
C LYS A 249 7.85 -41.32 -13.40
N MET A 250 8.00 -40.34 -12.51
CA MET A 250 6.97 -39.89 -11.55
C MET A 250 6.21 -38.66 -12.06
N LYS A 251 6.52 -38.19 -13.28
CA LYS A 251 5.79 -37.10 -13.91
C LYS A 251 4.39 -37.58 -14.31
N LEU A 252 3.38 -36.81 -13.94
CA LEU A 252 2.02 -37.03 -14.39
C LEU A 252 1.83 -36.44 -15.80
N PRO A 253 0.96 -37.04 -16.63
CA PRO A 253 0.63 -36.50 -17.96
C PRO A 253 -0.02 -35.10 -17.85
N PRO A 254 -0.01 -34.28 -18.91
CA PRO A 254 -0.61 -32.96 -18.92
C PRO A 254 -2.05 -32.95 -18.39
N ARG A 255 -2.45 -31.86 -17.71
CA ARG A 255 -3.78 -31.73 -17.09
C ARG A 255 -4.93 -31.84 -18.13
N SER A 256 -4.66 -31.45 -19.38
CA SER A 256 -5.58 -31.60 -20.53
C SER A 256 -5.85 -33.05 -20.91
N GLU A 257 -4.85 -33.92 -20.85
CA GLU A 257 -4.97 -35.36 -21.14
C GLU A 257 -5.70 -36.09 -20.01
N ARG A 258 -5.45 -35.69 -18.74
CA ARG A 258 -6.16 -36.25 -17.58
C ARG A 258 -7.66 -35.97 -17.63
N LYS A 259 -8.05 -34.73 -17.94
CA LYS A 259 -9.47 -34.36 -18.08
C LYS A 259 -10.18 -35.10 -19.23
N ARG A 260 -9.47 -35.41 -20.33
CA ARG A 260 -10.02 -36.26 -21.40
C ARG A 260 -10.25 -37.70 -20.95
N ALA A 261 -9.24 -38.28 -20.27
CA ALA A 261 -9.33 -39.65 -19.77
C ALA A 261 -10.43 -39.86 -18.71
N ASP A 262 -10.72 -38.84 -17.90
CA ASP A 262 -11.80 -38.89 -16.91
C ASP A 262 -13.18 -38.62 -17.54
N GLY A 263 -13.26 -37.77 -18.56
CA GLY A 263 -14.50 -37.48 -19.30
C GLY A 263 -14.97 -38.63 -20.20
N GLU A 264 -14.06 -39.51 -20.65
CA GLU A 264 -14.39 -40.73 -21.40
C GLU A 264 -14.85 -41.90 -20.50
N ARG A 265 -14.77 -41.76 -19.18
CA ARG A 265 -15.20 -42.77 -18.19
C ARG A 265 -16.57 -42.48 -17.54
N SER A 266 -17.25 -41.44 -18.00
CA SER A 266 -18.60 -41.02 -17.56
C SER A 266 -19.65 -41.48 -18.54
#